data_AF-A0A1V9B2A3-F1
#
_entry.id   AF-A0A1V9B2A3-F1
#
_cell.length_a   1.000
_cell.length_b   1.000
_cell.length_c   1.000
_cell.angle_alpha   90.00
_cell.angle_beta   90.00
_cell.angle_gamma   90.00
#
_symmetry.space_group_name_H-M   'P 1'
#
loop_
_entity.id
_entity.type
_entity.pdbx_description
1 polymer ?
#
loop_
_entity_poly.entity_id
_entity_poly.type
_entity_poly.pdbx_seq_one_letter_code
_entity_poly.pdbx_strand_id
1 'polypeptide(L)'
;MFFISSLFSLCVIFLYTSIGFLGNWNPNSMSMFTTFGLLGFFIPFFLSNSNKKKMFYFTFILLSIYFVYLTDSRNNIMIFSILLFSILTYKINQRKILFRLYYIIAFLSPYIAGKAVSFISESKYYEAILVYSYKYFGKTSLTSGREQFWAYIEKLIGGNWLLGTGKSLYNIIYSHNIFYSVQYFFGAIGYFLYVVFIVFVLEYIYKNAKKDKISMGCVYLFIAIFFGQAAENALFTSDTSYYLPYVYLSIGIFRAKYIKINSKKTSMSKFYSPPKHENAAHG
;
A
#
# COMPACT_ATOMS: atom_id res chain seq x y z
N MET A 1 -4.37 5.99 -18.04
CA MET A 1 -4.16 4.71 -17.33
C MET A 1 -4.85 4.68 -15.97
N PHE A 2 -4.37 5.39 -14.93
CA PHE A 2 -4.94 5.31 -13.57
C PHE A 2 -6.46 5.52 -13.49
N PHE A 3 -6.99 6.54 -14.16
CA PHE A 3 -8.43 6.80 -14.18
C PHE A 3 -9.23 5.65 -14.82
N ILE A 4 -8.73 5.10 -15.93
CA ILE A 4 -9.38 4.01 -16.67
C ILE A 4 -9.37 2.73 -15.84
N SER A 5 -8.23 2.38 -15.22
CA SER A 5 -8.15 1.21 -14.34
C SER A 5 -9.07 1.36 -13.12
N SER A 6 -9.17 2.57 -12.56
CA SER A 6 -10.05 2.84 -11.42
C SER A 6 -11.52 2.75 -11.80
N LEU A 7 -11.90 3.27 -12.96
CA LEU A 7 -13.26 3.12 -13.50
C LEU A 7 -13.61 1.66 -13.73
N PHE A 8 -12.70 0.88 -14.31
CA PHE A 8 -12.92 -0.56 -14.48
C PHE A 8 -13.18 -1.23 -13.12
N SER A 9 -12.32 -1.01 -12.13
CA SER A 9 -12.51 -1.57 -10.78
C SER A 9 -13.79 -1.10 -10.10
N LEU A 10 -14.22 0.14 -10.35
CA LEU A 10 -15.49 0.67 -9.87
C LEU A 10 -16.69 -0.05 -10.51
N CYS A 11 -16.63 -0.32 -11.81
CA CYS A 11 -17.62 -1.13 -12.48
C CYS A 11 -17.66 -2.55 -11.90
N VAL A 12 -16.51 -3.20 -11.69
CA VAL A 12 -16.51 -4.57 -11.15
C VAL A 12 -17.07 -4.63 -9.73
N ILE A 13 -16.71 -3.69 -8.84
CA ILE A 13 -17.26 -3.70 -7.47
C ILE A 13 -18.76 -3.36 -7.48
N PHE A 14 -19.22 -2.47 -8.36
CA PHE A 14 -20.65 -2.17 -8.51
C PHE A 14 -21.44 -3.41 -8.97
N LEU A 15 -20.94 -4.13 -9.98
CA LEU A 15 -21.57 -5.38 -10.44
C LEU A 15 -21.67 -6.41 -9.31
N TYR A 16 -20.63 -6.52 -8.48
CA TYR A 16 -20.61 -7.40 -7.32
C TYR A 16 -21.63 -7.00 -6.25
N THR A 17 -21.60 -5.73 -5.78
CA THR A 17 -22.40 -5.30 -4.62
C THR A 17 -23.86 -5.01 -4.96
N SER A 18 -24.14 -4.53 -6.17
CA SER A 18 -25.46 -4.00 -6.52
C SER A 18 -26.26 -4.92 -7.43
N ILE A 19 -25.60 -5.70 -8.29
CA ILE A 19 -26.26 -6.63 -9.22
C ILE A 19 -26.15 -8.08 -8.72
N GLY A 20 -25.18 -8.39 -7.86
CA GLY A 20 -24.87 -9.77 -7.45
C GLY A 20 -24.18 -10.57 -8.57
N PHE A 21 -23.79 -9.92 -9.67
CA PHE A 21 -22.98 -10.51 -10.73
C PHE A 21 -21.58 -10.66 -10.14
N LEU A 22 -21.21 -11.91 -9.79
CA LEU A 22 -20.06 -12.33 -8.94
C LEU A 22 -20.37 -12.57 -7.44
N GLY A 23 -21.63 -12.65 -7.00
CA GLY A 23 -21.99 -12.82 -5.58
C GLY A 23 -21.39 -14.04 -4.87
N ASN A 24 -20.97 -15.08 -5.61
CA ASN A 24 -20.29 -16.26 -5.06
C ASN A 24 -18.80 -16.02 -4.73
N TRP A 25 -18.25 -14.88 -5.10
CA TRP A 25 -16.86 -14.55 -4.79
C TRP A 25 -16.71 -14.10 -3.33
N ASN A 26 -15.59 -14.47 -2.73
CA ASN A 26 -15.25 -14.04 -1.38
C ASN A 26 -15.23 -12.49 -1.30
N PRO A 27 -16.00 -11.88 -0.37
CA PRO A 27 -16.07 -10.42 -0.26
C PRO A 27 -14.73 -9.74 -0.02
N ASN A 28 -13.85 -10.32 0.80
CA ASN A 28 -12.54 -9.76 1.10
C ASN A 28 -11.61 -9.78 -0.12
N SER A 29 -11.58 -10.90 -0.84
CA SER A 29 -10.79 -11.04 -2.07
C SER A 29 -11.26 -10.08 -3.16
N MET A 30 -12.57 -10.00 -3.38
CA MET A 30 -13.17 -9.11 -4.37
C MET A 30 -12.93 -7.63 -4.04
N SER A 31 -13.11 -7.27 -2.78
CA SER A 31 -12.83 -5.94 -2.26
C SER A 31 -11.36 -5.58 -2.41
N MET A 32 -10.43 -6.49 -2.13
CA MET A 32 -9.00 -6.21 -2.23
C MET A 32 -8.53 -6.05 -3.67
N PHE A 33 -8.97 -6.94 -4.57
CA PHE A 33 -8.71 -6.86 -5.99
C PHE A 33 -9.14 -5.51 -6.57
N THR A 34 -10.37 -5.11 -6.28
CA THR A 34 -10.93 -3.84 -6.77
C THR A 34 -10.27 -2.64 -6.09
N THR A 35 -9.96 -2.72 -4.78
CA THR A 35 -9.25 -1.66 -4.06
C THR A 35 -7.95 -1.28 -4.77
N PHE A 36 -7.12 -2.25 -5.18
CA PHE A 36 -5.88 -1.92 -5.87
C PHE A 36 -6.07 -1.09 -7.13
N GLY A 37 -7.13 -1.30 -7.90
CA GLY A 37 -7.44 -0.45 -9.06
C GLY A 37 -8.11 0.88 -8.68
N LEU A 38 -9.06 0.88 -7.73
CA LEU A 38 -9.78 2.06 -7.26
C LEU A 38 -8.85 3.14 -6.68
N LEU A 39 -7.76 2.71 -6.02
CA LEU A 39 -6.76 3.62 -5.49
C LEU A 39 -6.10 4.49 -6.59
N GLY A 40 -6.21 4.09 -7.86
CA GLY A 40 -5.77 4.89 -8.99
C GLY A 40 -6.45 6.25 -9.10
N PHE A 41 -7.66 6.46 -8.55
CA PHE A 41 -8.35 7.77 -8.56
C PHE A 41 -7.61 8.85 -7.76
N PHE A 42 -6.76 8.45 -6.81
CA PHE A 42 -5.98 9.39 -6.01
C PHE A 42 -4.90 10.11 -6.82
N ILE A 43 -4.34 9.48 -7.85
CA ILE A 43 -3.33 10.12 -8.71
C ILE A 43 -3.92 11.34 -9.47
N PRO A 44 -4.98 11.22 -10.28
CA PRO A 44 -5.55 12.37 -10.96
C PRO A 44 -6.15 13.40 -9.99
N PHE A 45 -6.70 12.97 -8.84
CA PHE A 45 -7.07 13.88 -7.75
C PHE A 45 -5.88 14.75 -7.31
N PHE A 46 -4.72 14.13 -7.10
CA PHE A 46 -3.52 14.79 -6.64
C PHE A 46 -2.85 15.70 -7.71
N LEU A 47 -2.98 15.33 -8.98
CA LEU A 47 -2.46 16.10 -10.12
C LEU A 47 -3.31 17.32 -10.46
N SER A 48 -4.62 17.26 -10.21
CA SER A 48 -5.52 18.34 -10.60
C SER A 48 -5.21 19.64 -9.87
N ASN A 49 -5.10 20.74 -10.62
CA ASN A 49 -5.03 22.09 -10.08
C ASN A 49 -6.41 22.77 -9.96
N SER A 50 -7.41 22.29 -10.71
CA SER A 50 -8.77 22.85 -10.70
C SER A 50 -9.61 22.25 -9.58
N ASN A 51 -10.24 23.11 -8.78
CA ASN A 51 -11.17 22.69 -7.71
C ASN A 51 -12.35 21.87 -8.26
N LYS A 52 -12.87 22.20 -9.45
CA LYS A 52 -13.95 21.43 -10.09
C LYS A 52 -13.51 19.99 -10.39
N LYS A 53 -12.33 19.82 -11.00
CA LYS A 53 -11.76 18.49 -11.29
C LYS A 53 -11.40 17.73 -10.01
N LYS A 54 -10.89 18.42 -8.97
CA LYS A 54 -10.64 17.79 -7.67
C LYS A 54 -11.93 17.27 -7.04
N MET A 55 -12.99 18.08 -7.05
CA MET A 55 -14.30 17.67 -6.54
C MET A 55 -14.82 16.45 -7.30
N PHE A 56 -14.72 16.45 -8.63
CA PHE A 56 -15.06 15.31 -9.46
C PHE A 56 -14.33 14.02 -9.04
N TYR A 57 -13.00 14.04 -8.94
CA TYR A 57 -12.25 12.86 -8.50
C TYR A 57 -12.52 12.48 -7.04
N PHE A 58 -12.78 13.46 -6.17
CA PHE A 58 -13.14 13.22 -4.78
C PHE A 58 -14.47 12.47 -4.66
N THR A 59 -15.47 12.82 -5.48
CA THR A 59 -16.73 12.06 -5.57
C THR A 59 -16.48 10.60 -5.95
N PHE A 60 -15.60 10.34 -6.92
CA PHE A 60 -15.22 8.96 -7.27
C PHE A 60 -14.51 8.22 -6.14
N ILE A 61 -13.66 8.90 -5.37
CA ILE A 61 -13.01 8.32 -4.19
C ILE A 61 -14.05 7.97 -3.12
N LEU A 62 -14.99 8.88 -2.82
CA LEU A 62 -16.07 8.61 -1.86
C LEU A 62 -16.95 7.44 -2.32
N LEU A 63 -17.29 7.40 -3.59
CA LEU A 63 -18.06 6.30 -4.18
C LEU A 63 -17.30 4.97 -4.08
N SER A 64 -15.98 4.99 -4.30
CA SER A 64 -15.11 3.82 -4.13
C SER A 64 -15.12 3.33 -2.68
N ILE A 65 -15.00 4.24 -1.71
CA ILE A 65 -15.06 3.91 -0.27
C ILE A 65 -16.43 3.33 0.08
N TYR A 66 -17.52 3.89 -0.45
CA TYR A 66 -18.87 3.39 -0.22
C TYR A 66 -19.04 1.95 -0.73
N PHE A 67 -18.63 1.65 -1.96
CA PHE A 67 -18.72 0.28 -2.48
C PHE A 67 -17.82 -0.71 -1.74
N VAL A 68 -16.61 -0.29 -1.36
CA VAL A 68 -15.74 -1.11 -0.50
C VAL A 68 -16.38 -1.34 0.87
N TYR A 69 -17.05 -0.34 1.44
CA TYR A 69 -17.79 -0.50 2.69
C TYR A 69 -18.92 -1.53 2.59
N LEU A 70 -19.64 -1.58 1.46
CA LEU A 70 -20.68 -2.60 1.22
C LEU A 70 -20.14 -4.04 1.20
N THR A 71 -18.82 -4.23 1.02
CA THR A 71 -18.18 -5.55 1.10
C THR A 71 -17.79 -5.99 2.52
N ASP A 72 -18.04 -5.16 3.55
CA ASP A 72 -17.58 -5.31 4.95
C ASP A 72 -16.05 -5.51 5.11
N SER A 73 -15.26 -5.20 4.07
CA SER A 73 -13.80 -5.25 4.14
C SER A 73 -13.21 -4.00 4.78
N ARG A 74 -13.15 -4.01 6.11
CA ARG A 74 -12.62 -2.88 6.93
C ARG A 74 -11.15 -2.58 6.65
N ASN A 75 -10.36 -3.61 6.33
CA ASN A 75 -8.95 -3.45 6.01
C ASN A 75 -8.76 -2.56 4.76
N ASN A 76 -9.60 -2.75 3.75
CA ASN A 76 -9.51 -1.94 2.53
C ASN A 76 -9.92 -0.49 2.80
N ILE A 77 -10.93 -0.25 3.65
CA ILE A 77 -11.28 1.10 4.11
C ILE A 77 -10.08 1.78 4.79
N MET A 78 -9.36 1.05 5.66
CA MET A 78 -8.15 1.56 6.31
C MET A 78 -7.09 2.01 5.29
N ILE A 79 -6.88 1.25 4.20
CA ILE A 79 -5.97 1.65 3.11
C ILE A 79 -6.38 3.00 2.51
N PHE A 80 -7.68 3.20 2.23
CA PHE A 80 -8.20 4.49 1.75
C PHE A 80 -7.95 5.62 2.76
N SER A 81 -8.19 5.39 4.05
CA SER A 81 -8.00 6.38 5.11
C SER A 81 -6.52 6.80 5.23
N ILE A 82 -5.60 5.84 5.21
CA ILE A 82 -4.15 6.08 5.28
C ILE A 82 -3.69 6.90 4.06
N LEU A 83 -4.22 6.58 2.88
CA LEU A 83 -3.88 7.31 1.66
C LEU A 83 -4.46 8.73 1.63
N LEU A 84 -5.72 8.91 2.05
CA LEU A 84 -6.33 10.23 2.22
C LEU A 84 -5.48 11.09 3.17
N PHE A 85 -5.12 10.53 4.33
CA PHE A 85 -4.25 11.19 5.29
C PHE A 85 -2.88 11.56 4.67
N SER A 86 -2.26 10.63 3.94
CA SER A 86 -0.98 10.87 3.25
C SER A 86 -1.03 12.01 2.24
N ILE A 87 -2.16 12.18 1.57
CA ILE A 87 -2.35 13.23 0.57
C ILE A 87 -2.63 14.57 1.22
N LEU A 88 -3.46 14.61 2.27
CA LEU A 88 -3.70 15.82 3.07
C LEU A 88 -2.40 16.33 3.69
N THR A 89 -1.54 15.42 4.14
CA THR A 89 -0.24 15.72 4.74
C THR A 89 0.91 15.74 3.74
N TYR A 90 0.65 15.67 2.43
CA TYR A 90 1.68 15.51 1.39
C TYR A 90 2.83 16.52 1.51
N LYS A 91 2.52 17.81 1.68
CA LYS A 91 3.52 18.88 1.79
C LYS A 91 4.45 18.68 2.99
N ILE A 92 3.89 18.16 4.09
CA ILE A 92 4.62 17.86 5.32
C ILE A 92 5.47 16.60 5.11
N ASN A 93 4.89 15.55 4.53
CA ASN A 93 5.54 14.27 4.27
C ASN A 93 6.69 14.34 3.25
N GLN A 94 6.82 15.44 2.49
CA GLN A 94 8.01 15.68 1.67
C GLN A 94 9.30 15.88 2.48
N ARG A 95 9.21 16.14 3.79
CA ARG A 95 10.39 16.17 4.68
C ARG A 95 10.97 14.77 4.79
N LYS A 96 12.27 14.63 4.51
CA LYS A 96 12.97 13.33 4.45
C LYS A 96 12.73 12.46 5.69
N ILE A 97 12.78 13.07 6.89
CA ILE A 97 12.55 12.33 8.14
C ILE A 97 11.13 11.76 8.22
N LEU A 98 10.11 12.54 7.87
CA LEU A 98 8.71 12.10 7.92
C LEU A 98 8.41 11.06 6.85
N PHE A 99 8.97 11.22 5.65
CA PHE A 99 8.91 10.20 4.60
C PHE A 99 9.46 8.85 5.09
N ARG A 100 10.61 8.86 5.77
CA ARG A 100 11.25 7.67 6.33
C ARG A 100 10.44 7.03 7.44
N LEU A 101 10.00 7.83 8.41
CA LEU A 101 9.13 7.35 9.48
C LEU A 101 7.88 6.70 8.91
N TYR A 102 7.28 7.28 7.87
CA TYR A 102 6.08 6.76 7.25
C TYR A 102 6.26 5.34 6.68
N TYR A 103 7.30 5.09 5.88
CA TYR A 103 7.53 3.72 5.38
C TYR A 103 8.06 2.77 6.46
N ILE A 104 8.83 3.25 7.45
CA ILE A 104 9.33 2.41 8.56
C ILE A 104 8.14 1.89 9.38
N ILE A 105 7.20 2.77 9.74
CA ILE A 105 5.99 2.37 10.47
C ILE A 105 5.18 1.38 9.63
N ALA A 106 5.05 1.60 8.32
CA ALA A 106 4.36 0.67 7.43
C ALA A 106 5.03 -0.72 7.41
N PHE A 107 6.36 -0.80 7.33
CA PHE A 107 7.06 -2.09 7.35
C PHE A 107 7.00 -2.77 8.72
N LEU A 108 6.96 -2.01 9.82
CA LEU A 108 6.83 -2.59 11.16
C LEU A 108 5.38 -3.00 11.48
N SER A 109 4.37 -2.39 10.83
CA SER A 109 2.97 -2.60 11.23
C SER A 109 2.50 -4.05 11.16
N PRO A 110 2.86 -4.91 10.18
CA PRO A 110 2.41 -6.29 10.17
C PRO A 110 2.98 -7.12 11.34
N TYR A 111 4.25 -6.91 11.67
CA TYR A 111 4.87 -7.54 12.83
C TYR A 111 4.23 -7.06 14.14
N ILE A 112 4.09 -5.74 14.30
CA ILE A 112 3.50 -5.14 15.50
C ILE A 112 2.04 -5.60 15.66
N ALA A 113 1.26 -5.67 14.59
CA ALA A 113 -0.11 -6.16 14.64
C ALA A 113 -0.16 -7.61 15.15
N GLY A 114 0.70 -8.49 14.64
CA GLY A 114 0.84 -9.87 15.10
C GLY A 114 1.09 -9.98 16.62
N LYS A 115 2.07 -9.23 17.10
CA LYS A 115 2.46 -9.23 18.52
C LYS A 115 1.45 -8.53 19.43
N ALA A 116 0.87 -7.43 18.98
CA ALA A 116 -0.14 -6.70 19.75
C ALA A 116 -1.40 -7.56 19.98
N VAL A 117 -1.85 -8.29 18.96
CA VAL A 117 -3.00 -9.19 19.09
C VAL A 117 -2.72 -10.29 20.10
N SER A 118 -1.55 -10.94 20.01
CA SER A 118 -1.13 -11.99 20.94
C SER A 118 -1.03 -11.46 22.39
N PHE A 119 -0.39 -10.30 22.55
CA PHE A 119 -0.26 -9.64 23.86
C PHE A 119 -1.62 -9.27 24.47
N ILE A 120 -2.55 -8.73 23.67
CA ILE A 120 -3.89 -8.39 24.13
C ILE A 120 -4.66 -9.66 24.51
N SER A 121 -4.56 -10.74 23.73
CA SER A 121 -5.26 -12.00 24.00
C SER A 121 -4.78 -12.71 25.27
N GLU A 122 -3.52 -12.52 25.65
CA GLU A 122 -2.96 -13.08 26.89
C GLU A 122 -3.15 -12.15 28.10
N SER A 123 -3.66 -10.94 27.88
CA SER A 123 -3.81 -9.96 28.94
C SER A 123 -5.06 -10.23 29.80
N LYS A 124 -4.98 -9.85 31.08
CA LYS A 124 -6.14 -9.84 31.99
C LYS A 124 -7.31 -8.95 31.53
N TYR A 125 -7.08 -8.09 30.53
CA TYR A 125 -8.07 -7.17 29.97
C TYR A 125 -8.84 -7.77 28.80
N TYR A 126 -8.43 -8.93 28.28
CA TYR A 126 -9.02 -9.52 27.07
C TYR A 126 -10.54 -9.69 27.20
N GLU A 127 -11.01 -10.33 28.28
CA GLU A 127 -12.45 -10.51 28.55
C GLU A 127 -13.20 -9.18 28.66
N ALA A 128 -12.61 -8.18 29.32
CA ALA A 128 -13.21 -6.85 29.43
C ALA A 128 -13.38 -6.25 28.03
N ILE A 129 -12.35 -6.33 27.18
CA ILE A 129 -12.38 -5.83 25.82
C ILE A 129 -13.40 -6.62 24.96
N LEU A 130 -13.53 -7.93 25.15
CA LEU A 130 -14.55 -8.74 24.46
C LEU A 130 -15.98 -8.31 24.84
N VAL A 131 -16.25 -8.08 26.13
CA VAL A 131 -17.55 -7.56 26.60
C VAL A 131 -17.84 -6.19 25.97
N TYR A 132 -16.85 -5.29 25.92
CA TYR A 132 -16.97 -4.02 25.21
C TYR A 132 -17.23 -4.22 23.70
N SER A 133 -16.48 -5.11 23.05
CA SER A 133 -16.62 -5.40 21.62
C SER A 133 -18.02 -5.94 21.29
N TYR A 134 -18.54 -6.84 22.12
CA TYR A 134 -19.87 -7.39 21.97
C TYR A 134 -20.95 -6.31 22.15
N LYS A 135 -20.84 -5.49 23.21
CA LYS A 135 -21.80 -4.44 23.52
C LYS A 135 -21.94 -3.39 22.41
N TYR A 136 -20.82 -2.96 21.82
CA TYR A 136 -20.81 -1.84 20.87
C TYR A 136 -20.78 -2.28 19.41
N PHE A 137 -20.23 -3.47 19.12
CA PHE A 137 -20.02 -3.94 17.75
C PHE A 137 -20.63 -5.32 17.47
N GLY A 138 -21.26 -5.96 18.45
CA GLY A 138 -21.87 -7.29 18.30
C GLY A 138 -20.85 -8.41 18.05
N LYS A 139 -19.57 -8.19 18.35
CA LYS A 139 -18.49 -9.15 18.06
C LYS A 139 -18.04 -9.90 19.30
N THR A 140 -18.02 -11.23 19.19
CA THR A 140 -17.51 -12.15 20.22
C THR A 140 -16.01 -12.38 20.16
N SER A 141 -15.31 -11.76 19.20
CA SER A 141 -13.85 -11.77 19.10
C SER A 141 -13.34 -10.41 18.64
N LEU A 142 -12.12 -10.06 19.04
CA LEU A 142 -11.48 -8.81 18.61
C LEU A 142 -10.96 -8.90 17.18
N THR A 143 -10.42 -10.07 16.84
CA THR A 143 -9.67 -10.28 15.60
C THR A 143 -10.20 -11.45 14.79
N SER A 144 -11.47 -11.82 14.96
CA SER A 144 -12.10 -12.89 14.19
C SER A 144 -11.35 -14.23 14.27
N GLY A 145 -10.78 -14.54 15.44
CA GLY A 145 -10.01 -15.76 15.69
C GLY A 145 -8.53 -15.70 15.30
N ARG A 146 -8.07 -14.61 14.67
CA ARG A 146 -6.67 -14.48 14.17
C ARG A 146 -5.62 -14.66 15.25
N GLU A 147 -5.94 -14.40 16.51
CA GLU A 147 -5.09 -14.67 17.67
C GLU A 147 -4.67 -16.14 17.75
N GLN A 148 -5.62 -17.07 17.61
CA GLN A 148 -5.35 -18.51 17.62
C GLN A 148 -4.60 -18.94 16.35
N PHE A 149 -4.99 -18.37 15.20
CA PHE A 149 -4.36 -18.64 13.91
C PHE A 149 -2.88 -18.24 13.92
N TRP A 150 -2.56 -17.02 14.39
CA TRP A 150 -1.20 -16.51 14.43
C TRP A 150 -0.34 -17.26 15.44
N ALA A 151 -0.88 -17.60 16.62
CA ALA A 151 -0.18 -18.45 17.58
C ALA A 151 0.15 -19.83 17.00
N TYR A 152 -0.76 -20.43 16.23
CA TYR A 152 -0.50 -21.68 15.52
C TYR A 152 0.59 -21.53 14.45
N ILE A 153 0.55 -20.45 13.66
CA ILE A 153 1.58 -20.17 12.65
C ILE A 153 2.95 -19.96 13.30
N GLU A 154 3.04 -19.28 14.44
CA GLU A 154 4.30 -19.13 15.18
C GLU A 154 4.88 -20.49 15.58
N LYS A 155 4.04 -21.46 15.98
CA LYS A 155 4.47 -22.84 16.24
C LYS A 155 4.96 -23.54 14.96
N LEU A 156 4.30 -23.33 13.82
CA LEU A 156 4.73 -23.88 12.53
C LEU A 156 6.07 -23.29 12.06
N ILE A 157 6.31 -22.01 12.31
CA ILE A 157 7.58 -21.35 12.03
C ILE A 157 8.68 -21.98 12.90
N GLY A 158 8.41 -22.13 14.20
CA GLY A 158 9.25 -22.87 15.15
C GLY A 158 10.75 -22.58 15.01
N GLY A 159 11.56 -23.63 14.95
CA GLY A 159 13.02 -23.53 14.80
C GLY A 159 13.50 -22.96 13.45
N ASN A 160 12.63 -22.88 12.44
CA ASN A 160 12.96 -22.38 11.10
C ASN A 160 12.78 -20.86 10.97
N TRP A 161 12.63 -20.12 12.06
CA TRP A 161 12.36 -18.68 12.03
C TRP A 161 13.41 -17.86 11.27
N LEU A 162 14.68 -18.30 11.23
CA LEU A 162 15.74 -17.51 10.59
C LEU A 162 15.75 -17.63 9.05
N LEU A 163 15.62 -18.85 8.53
CA LEU A 163 15.76 -19.18 7.10
C LEU A 163 14.44 -19.57 6.41
N GLY A 164 13.38 -19.78 7.18
CA GLY A 164 12.09 -20.24 6.68
C GLY A 164 12.10 -21.72 6.30
N THR A 165 10.98 -22.16 5.74
CA THR A 165 10.72 -23.56 5.38
C THR A 165 10.79 -23.81 3.86
N GLY A 166 10.84 -22.75 3.04
CA GLY A 166 10.73 -22.82 1.58
C GLY A 166 9.35 -23.24 1.06
N LYS A 167 8.34 -23.34 1.93
CA LYS A 167 6.98 -23.78 1.58
C LYS A 167 6.00 -22.61 1.68
N SER A 168 5.03 -22.56 0.76
CA SER A 168 3.95 -21.58 0.83
C SER A 168 3.06 -21.85 2.04
N LEU A 169 2.94 -20.86 2.93
CA LEU A 169 2.02 -20.94 4.06
C LEU A 169 0.58 -21.06 3.58
N TYR A 170 0.24 -20.47 2.44
CA TYR A 170 -1.11 -20.47 1.85
C TYR A 170 -1.66 -21.89 1.61
N ASN A 171 -0.79 -22.86 1.27
CA ASN A 171 -1.19 -24.25 1.05
C ASN A 171 -1.58 -24.98 2.34
N ILE A 172 -1.26 -24.39 3.49
CA ILE A 172 -1.56 -24.92 4.82
C ILE A 172 -2.66 -24.08 5.45
N ILE A 173 -2.47 -22.75 5.46
CA ILE A 173 -3.34 -21.80 6.14
C ILE A 173 -3.15 -20.39 5.59
N TYR A 174 -4.23 -19.64 5.44
CA TYR A 174 -4.15 -18.24 5.04
C TYR A 174 -3.91 -17.33 6.24
N SER A 175 -2.71 -16.77 6.32
CA SER A 175 -2.26 -16.03 7.52
C SER A 175 -2.96 -14.69 7.74
N HIS A 176 -3.54 -14.08 6.71
CA HIS A 176 -4.03 -12.69 6.76
C HIS A 176 -2.99 -11.69 7.33
N ASN A 177 -1.69 -11.97 7.15
CA ASN A 177 -0.61 -11.07 7.56
C ASN A 177 0.67 -11.41 6.77
N ILE A 178 1.19 -10.43 6.03
CA ILE A 178 2.38 -10.63 5.19
C ILE A 178 3.62 -11.08 5.99
N PHE A 179 3.79 -10.60 7.23
CA PHE A 179 4.95 -10.97 8.03
C PHE A 179 5.01 -12.47 8.23
N TYR A 180 3.91 -13.09 8.67
CA TYR A 180 3.88 -14.53 8.91
C TYR A 180 4.10 -15.35 7.63
N SER A 181 3.54 -14.91 6.49
CA SER A 181 3.72 -15.60 5.22
C SER A 181 5.17 -15.57 4.74
N VAL A 182 5.81 -14.40 4.80
CA VAL A 182 7.22 -14.25 4.39
C VAL A 182 8.14 -14.94 5.40
N GLN A 183 7.86 -14.82 6.70
CA GLN A 183 8.62 -15.45 7.77
C GLN A 183 8.58 -16.98 7.64
N TYR A 184 7.41 -17.57 7.35
CA TYR A 184 7.29 -19.01 7.15
C TYR A 184 8.02 -19.50 5.90
N PHE A 185 7.97 -18.74 4.80
CA PHE A 185 8.61 -19.16 3.55
C PHE A 185 10.13 -18.92 3.55
N PHE A 186 10.58 -17.69 3.84
CA PHE A 186 11.97 -17.24 3.70
C PHE A 186 12.67 -16.88 5.01
N GLY A 187 11.96 -16.96 6.14
CA GLY A 187 12.50 -16.58 7.44
C GLY A 187 12.71 -15.08 7.61
N ALA A 188 13.28 -14.73 8.76
CA ALA A 188 13.56 -13.34 9.13
C ALA A 188 14.57 -12.70 8.17
N ILE A 189 15.53 -13.48 7.65
CA ILE A 189 16.50 -13.00 6.66
C ILE A 189 15.79 -12.59 5.37
N GLY A 190 14.88 -13.41 4.86
CA GLY A 190 14.13 -13.09 3.65
C GLY A 190 13.25 -11.86 3.81
N TYR A 191 12.54 -11.74 4.94
CA TYR A 191 11.74 -10.55 5.24
C TYR A 191 12.62 -9.28 5.32
N PHE A 192 13.76 -9.37 6.00
CA PHE A 192 14.72 -8.26 6.10
C PHE A 192 15.25 -7.84 4.72
N LEU A 193 15.69 -8.78 3.88
CA LEU A 193 16.19 -8.49 2.54
C LEU A 193 15.12 -7.86 1.66
N TYR A 194 13.88 -8.34 1.75
CA TYR A 194 12.74 -7.76 1.05
C TYR A 194 12.51 -6.30 1.49
N VAL A 195 12.47 -6.02 2.79
CA VAL A 195 12.30 -4.65 3.31
C VAL A 195 13.45 -3.75 2.84
N VAL A 196 14.70 -4.21 2.93
CA VAL A 196 15.89 -3.47 2.47
C VAL A 196 15.78 -3.12 0.98
N PHE A 197 15.38 -4.09 0.13
CA PHE A 197 15.18 -3.86 -1.29
C PHE A 197 14.12 -2.78 -1.55
N ILE A 198 12.96 -2.87 -0.89
CA ILE A 198 11.90 -1.87 -1.07
C ILE A 198 12.35 -0.51 -0.55
N VAL A 199 13.06 -0.43 0.58
CA VAL A 199 13.63 0.83 1.09
C VAL A 199 14.57 1.47 0.06
N PHE A 200 15.43 0.70 -0.59
CA PHE A 200 16.28 1.22 -1.67
C PHE A 200 15.47 1.80 -2.83
N VAL A 201 14.40 1.11 -3.24
CA VAL A 201 13.47 1.59 -4.27
C VAL A 201 12.81 2.91 -3.85
N LEU A 202 12.28 2.98 -2.64
CA LEU A 202 11.61 4.17 -2.10
C LEU A 202 12.56 5.37 -2.00
N GLU A 203 13.77 5.16 -1.47
CA GLU A 203 14.80 6.20 -1.36
C GLU A 203 15.30 6.65 -2.74
N TYR A 204 15.39 5.73 -3.72
CA TYR A 204 15.72 6.08 -5.09
C TYR A 204 14.67 6.99 -5.71
N ILE A 205 13.37 6.66 -5.58
CA ILE A 205 12.29 7.50 -6.09
C ILE A 205 12.30 8.86 -5.39
N TYR A 206 12.40 8.88 -4.05
CA TYR A 206 12.45 10.12 -3.28
C TYR A 206 13.60 11.03 -3.73
N LYS A 207 14.82 10.49 -3.83
CA LYS A 207 16.01 11.26 -4.23
C LYS A 207 15.88 11.91 -5.60
N ASN A 208 15.32 11.19 -6.57
CA ASN A 208 15.30 11.62 -7.98
C ASN A 208 13.98 12.27 -8.42
N ALA A 209 12.89 12.08 -7.67
CA ALA A 209 11.53 12.47 -8.08
C ALA A 209 10.66 13.03 -6.95
N LYS A 210 11.21 13.49 -5.82
CA LYS A 210 10.41 14.07 -4.70
C LYS A 210 9.41 15.17 -5.09
N LYS A 211 9.68 15.92 -6.17
CA LYS A 211 8.79 16.99 -6.66
C LYS A 211 7.77 16.49 -7.68
N ASP A 212 7.96 15.29 -8.24
CA ASP A 212 7.05 14.71 -9.21
C ASP A 212 5.87 14.06 -8.49
N LYS A 213 4.70 14.69 -8.64
CA LYS A 213 3.47 14.29 -7.95
C LYS A 213 3.04 12.86 -8.28
N ILE A 214 3.29 12.38 -9.51
CA ILE A 214 2.94 11.01 -9.92
C ILE A 214 3.83 10.01 -9.19
N SER A 215 5.16 10.21 -9.24
CA SER A 215 6.12 9.32 -8.59
C SER A 215 5.87 9.20 -7.09
N MET A 216 5.68 10.34 -6.41
CA MET A 216 5.40 10.33 -4.97
C MET A 216 4.01 9.79 -4.65
N GLY A 217 2.99 10.06 -5.48
CA GLY A 217 1.67 9.46 -5.33
C GLY A 217 1.71 7.93 -5.42
N CYS A 218 2.47 7.38 -6.36
CA CYS A 218 2.70 5.94 -6.48
C CYS A 218 3.40 5.34 -5.25
N VAL A 219 4.35 6.06 -4.66
CA VAL A 219 5.00 5.66 -3.42
C VAL A 219 4.01 5.63 -2.25
N TYR A 220 3.21 6.68 -2.07
CA TYR A 220 2.22 6.71 -0.97
C TYR A 220 1.12 5.66 -1.14
N LEU A 221 0.72 5.39 -2.39
CA LEU A 221 -0.17 4.28 -2.72
C LEU A 221 0.40 2.93 -2.26
N PHE A 222 1.65 2.65 -2.63
CA PHE A 222 2.30 1.41 -2.22
C PHE A 222 2.42 1.30 -0.70
N ILE A 223 2.84 2.37 -0.01
CA ILE A 223 2.95 2.36 1.46
C ILE A 223 1.58 2.14 2.12
N ALA A 224 0.52 2.78 1.62
CA ALA A 224 -0.84 2.57 2.13
C ALA A 224 -1.32 1.12 1.92
N ILE A 225 -1.04 0.53 0.76
CA ILE A 225 -1.31 -0.89 0.50
C ILE A 225 -0.53 -1.78 1.47
N PHE A 226 0.73 -1.43 1.75
CA PHE A 226 1.59 -2.16 2.68
C PHE A 226 1.05 -2.14 4.11
N PHE A 227 0.53 -1.01 4.58
CA PHE A 227 -0.19 -0.95 5.86
C PHE A 227 -1.36 -1.93 5.92
N GLY A 228 -2.12 -2.05 4.84
CA GLY A 228 -3.20 -3.04 4.71
C GLY A 228 -2.73 -4.49 4.83
N GLN A 229 -1.43 -4.77 4.69
CA GLN A 229 -0.89 -6.12 4.84
C GLN A 229 -0.66 -6.54 6.30
N ALA A 230 -0.95 -5.67 7.26
CA ALA A 230 -0.94 -6.03 8.67
C ALA A 230 -2.13 -6.91 9.08
N ALA A 231 -3.22 -6.83 8.31
CA ALA A 231 -4.47 -7.52 8.55
C ALA A 231 -4.96 -8.31 7.31
N GLU A 232 -4.12 -8.40 6.29
CA GLU A 232 -4.35 -9.17 5.08
C GLU A 232 -3.03 -9.63 4.46
N ASN A 233 -3.04 -10.61 3.55
CA ASN A 233 -1.82 -11.06 2.87
C ASN A 233 -2.01 -11.18 1.35
N ALA A 234 -1.89 -10.06 0.65
CA ALA A 234 -2.04 -9.96 -0.80
C ALA A 234 -0.78 -9.52 -1.54
N LEU A 235 0.33 -9.26 -0.84
CA LEU A 235 1.63 -8.95 -1.47
C LEU A 235 2.55 -10.15 -1.63
N PHE A 236 2.29 -11.23 -0.88
CA PHE A 236 3.13 -12.42 -0.85
C PHE A 236 2.27 -13.66 -0.67
N THR A 237 2.65 -14.75 -1.33
CA THR A 237 2.02 -16.08 -1.20
C THR A 237 0.49 -16.13 -1.43
N SER A 238 -0.14 -15.06 -1.93
CA SER A 238 -1.54 -15.10 -2.38
C SER A 238 -1.57 -15.61 -3.81
N ASP A 239 -2.50 -16.52 -4.10
CA ASP A 239 -2.74 -17.01 -5.47
C ASP A 239 -3.36 -15.93 -6.37
N THR A 240 -3.63 -14.75 -5.83
CA THR A 240 -4.28 -13.65 -6.54
C THR A 240 -3.54 -12.32 -6.33
N SER A 241 -3.38 -11.58 -7.43
CA SER A 241 -3.13 -10.13 -7.48
C SER A 241 -1.86 -9.56 -6.84
N TYR A 242 -0.89 -10.39 -6.45
CA TYR A 242 0.35 -9.93 -5.78
C TYR A 242 1.17 -8.90 -6.58
N TYR A 243 1.07 -8.91 -7.91
CA TYR A 243 1.80 -7.99 -8.78
C TYR A 243 1.21 -6.56 -8.81
N LEU A 244 -0.11 -6.40 -8.56
CA LEU A 244 -0.80 -5.13 -8.76
C LEU A 244 -0.22 -3.99 -7.90
N PRO A 245 0.10 -4.19 -6.61
CA PRO A 245 0.72 -3.14 -5.82
C PRO A 245 2.12 -2.73 -6.32
N TYR A 246 2.89 -3.68 -6.87
CA TYR A 246 4.23 -3.40 -7.42
C TYR A 246 4.18 -2.62 -8.75
N VAL A 247 3.05 -2.64 -9.48
CA VAL A 247 2.86 -1.79 -10.67
C VAL A 247 2.99 -0.31 -10.30
N TYR A 248 2.45 0.11 -9.15
CA TYR A 248 2.59 1.49 -8.68
C TYR A 248 4.05 1.87 -8.45
N LEU A 249 4.81 1.05 -7.72
CA LEU A 249 6.24 1.27 -7.53
C LEU A 249 6.99 1.32 -8.86
N SER A 250 6.67 0.42 -9.80
CA SER A 250 7.32 0.36 -11.11
C SER A 250 7.14 1.65 -11.90
N ILE A 251 5.93 2.23 -11.88
CA ILE A 251 5.65 3.54 -12.49
C ILE A 251 6.49 4.63 -11.81
N GLY A 252 6.58 4.62 -10.48
CA GLY A 252 7.40 5.57 -9.72
C GLY A 252 8.90 5.49 -10.07
N ILE A 253 9.45 4.27 -10.15
CA ILE A 253 10.86 4.03 -10.54
C ILE A 253 11.13 4.53 -11.96
N PHE A 254 10.26 4.17 -12.91
CA PHE A 254 10.40 4.54 -14.31
C PHE A 254 10.48 6.06 -14.47
N ARG A 255 9.55 6.78 -13.83
CA ARG A 255 9.53 8.24 -13.85
C ARG A 255 10.74 8.85 -13.18
N ALA A 256 11.16 8.31 -12.04
CA ALA A 256 12.37 8.77 -11.35
C ALA A 256 13.64 8.61 -12.22
N LYS A 257 13.75 7.50 -12.96
CA LYS A 257 14.83 7.29 -13.93
C LYS A 257 14.78 8.30 -15.07
N TYR A 258 13.59 8.53 -15.65
CA TYR A 258 13.40 9.49 -16.73
C TYR A 258 13.79 10.93 -16.32
N ILE A 259 13.33 11.39 -15.14
CA ILE A 259 13.66 12.71 -14.60
C ILE A 259 15.16 12.87 -14.38
N LYS A 260 15.81 11.85 -13.79
CA LYS A 260 17.26 11.85 -13.55
C LYS A 260 18.05 12.00 -14.85
N ILE A 261 17.70 11.24 -15.89
CA ILE A 261 18.39 11.29 -17.20
C ILE A 261 18.24 12.68 -17.83
N ASN A 262 17.03 13.23 -17.85
CA ASN A 262 16.79 14.53 -18.47
C ASN A 262 17.47 15.68 -17.71
N SER A 263 17.53 15.61 -16.37
CA SER A 263 18.24 16.62 -15.58
C SER A 263 19.74 16.68 -15.93
N LYS A 264 20.37 15.54 -16.24
CA LYS A 264 21.77 15.45 -16.68
C LYS A 264 21.98 15.99 -18.10
N LYS A 265 21.03 15.74 -19.01
CA LYS A 265 21.09 16.28 -20.39
C LYS A 265 21.02 17.80 -20.39
N THR A 266 20.10 18.39 -19.61
CA THR A 266 19.96 19.85 -19.49
C THR A 266 21.18 20.50 -18.83
N SER A 267 21.86 19.83 -17.89
CA SER A 267 23.11 20.34 -17.34
C SER A 267 24.22 20.33 -18.38
N MET A 268 24.35 19.27 -19.19
CA MET A 268 25.37 19.20 -20.24
C MET A 268 25.13 20.21 -21.37
N SER A 269 23.89 20.44 -21.81
CA SER A 269 23.61 21.40 -22.88
C SER A 269 23.92 22.86 -22.47
N LYS A 270 23.85 23.19 -21.17
CA LYS A 270 24.27 24.51 -20.67
C LYS A 270 25.78 24.73 -20.75
N PHE A 271 26.59 23.66 -20.67
CA PHE A 271 28.05 23.77 -20.82
C PHE A 271 28.50 23.91 -22.27
N TYR A 272 27.67 23.49 -23.24
CA TYR A 272 27.96 23.56 -24.68
C TYR A 272 27.25 24.72 -25.39
N SER A 273 26.84 25.76 -24.66
CA SER A 273 26.34 26.98 -25.32
C SER A 273 27.52 27.62 -26.05
N PRO A 274 27.53 27.72 -27.39
CA PRO A 274 28.61 28.39 -28.10
C PRO A 274 28.75 29.81 -27.56
N PRO A 275 29.99 30.33 -27.42
CA PRO A 275 30.20 31.68 -26.95
C PRO A 275 29.33 32.61 -27.79
N LYS A 276 28.54 33.46 -27.12
CA LYS A 276 27.78 34.49 -27.81
C LYS A 276 28.82 35.27 -28.61
N HIS A 277 28.72 35.21 -29.94
CA HIS A 277 29.41 36.15 -30.79
C HIS A 277 28.93 37.53 -30.35
N GLU A 278 29.76 38.21 -29.54
CA GLU A 278 29.65 39.63 -29.34
C GLU A 278 29.73 40.22 -30.74
N ASN A 279 28.61 40.79 -31.19
CA ASN A 279 28.57 41.57 -32.40
C ASN A 279 29.62 42.67 -32.23
N ALA A 280 30.75 42.52 -32.93
CA ALA A 280 31.69 43.60 -33.16
C ALA A 280 30.96 44.65 -34.00
N ALA A 281 30.25 45.53 -33.32
CA ALA A 281 29.80 46.80 -33.85
C ALA A 281 31.02 47.74 -33.87
N HIS A 282 31.76 47.69 -34.97
CA HIS A 282 32.60 48.77 -35.48
C HIS A 282 32.40 48.69 -37.00
N GLY A 283 31.85 49.71 -37.66
CA GLY A 283 32.19 51.13 -37.57
C GLY A 283 32.68 51.50 -38.96
#